data_AF-A0A3D3ZPN5-F1
#
_entry.id   AF-A0A3D3ZPN5-F1
#
_cell.length_a   1.000
_cell.length_b   1.000
_cell.length_c   1.000
_cell.angle_alpha   90.00
_cell.angle_beta   90.00
_cell.angle_gamma   90.00
#
_symmetry.space_group_name_H-M   'P 1'
#
loop_
_entity.id
_entity.type
_entity.pdbx_description
1 polymer ?
#
loop_
_entity_poly.entity_id
_entity_poly.type
_entity_poly.pdbx_seq_one_letter_code
_entity_poly.pdbx_strand_id
1 'polypeptide(L)'
;MKHAIALSLIAAPLLVGPALAECADGRDYRDELAVIVDQMQFAPDQGRAQELAGEMWEIWLDAPDALAQGMLDEGLANQRYGDYAASRAVLSELIAYCPDYAEGYNQRAYAA
;
A
#
# COMPACT_ATOMS: atom_id res chain seq x y z
N MET A 1 12.58 67.74 9.25
CA MET A 1 13.42 66.64 9.77
C MET A 1 12.71 65.34 9.41
N LYS A 2 13.37 64.50 8.62
CA LYS A 2 12.81 63.34 7.92
C LYS A 2 12.86 62.12 8.87
N HIS A 3 11.72 61.55 9.24
CA HIS A 3 11.69 60.24 9.90
C HIS A 3 11.55 59.17 8.82
N ALA A 4 12.66 58.50 8.51
CA ALA A 4 12.71 57.38 7.58
C ALA A 4 12.10 56.13 8.25
N ILE A 5 11.05 55.59 7.66
CA ILE A 5 10.48 54.30 8.01
C ILE A 5 11.39 53.23 7.42
N ALA A 6 12.16 52.54 8.26
CA ALA A 6 12.94 51.38 7.87
C ALA A 6 12.03 50.13 7.98
N LEU A 7 11.36 49.79 6.88
CA LEU A 7 10.63 48.52 6.75
C LEU A 7 11.66 47.42 6.43
N SER A 8 12.17 46.75 7.46
CA SER A 8 13.09 45.62 7.28
C SER A 8 12.31 44.36 6.94
N LEU A 9 12.14 44.10 5.64
CA LEU A 9 11.67 42.82 5.10
C LEU A 9 12.76 41.76 5.32
N ILE A 10 12.66 40.99 6.41
CA ILE A 10 13.43 39.76 6.56
C ILE A 10 12.73 38.69 5.72
N ALA A 11 13.22 38.49 4.50
CA ALA A 11 12.87 37.33 3.68
C ALA A 11 13.54 36.09 4.29
N ALA A 12 12.77 35.29 5.04
CA ALA A 12 13.20 33.96 5.46
C ALA A 12 13.18 33.01 4.22
N PRO A 13 14.28 32.32 3.89
CA PRO A 13 14.25 31.31 2.84
C PRO A 13 13.41 30.12 3.34
N LEU A 14 12.30 29.84 2.64
CA LEU A 14 11.59 28.57 2.78
C LEU A 14 12.49 27.47 2.21
N LEU A 15 13.18 26.75 3.09
CA LEU A 15 13.83 25.48 2.77
C LEU A 15 12.71 24.44 2.57
N VAL A 16 12.11 24.41 1.39
CA VAL A 16 11.25 23.30 0.96
C VAL A 16 12.20 22.16 0.57
N GLY A 17 12.49 21.28 1.53
CA GLY A 17 13.12 20.00 1.21
C GLY A 17 12.16 19.12 0.40
N PRO A 18 12.65 18.19 -0.42
CA PRO A 18 11.78 17.23 -1.08
C PRO A 18 11.09 16.39 0.00
N ALA A 19 9.76 16.47 0.07
CA ALA A 19 8.98 15.47 0.77
C ALA A 19 9.13 14.17 -0.03
N LEU A 20 9.90 13.21 0.50
CA LEU A 20 9.77 11.83 0.03
C LEU A 20 8.33 11.43 0.32
N ALA A 21 7.61 10.94 -0.70
CA ALA A 21 6.30 10.38 -0.47
C ALA A 21 6.49 9.19 0.49
N GLU A 22 5.96 9.31 1.69
CA GLU A 22 5.88 8.22 2.65
C GLU A 22 4.59 7.46 2.37
N CYS A 23 4.67 6.14 2.33
CA CYS A 23 3.50 5.29 2.19
C CYS A 23 2.54 5.53 3.36
N ALA A 24 1.24 5.66 3.07
CA ALA A 24 0.23 5.78 4.11
C ALA A 24 0.11 4.49 4.94
N ASP A 25 -0.43 4.58 6.15
CA ASP A 25 -0.69 3.40 7.01
C ASP A 25 -1.79 2.47 6.45
N GLY A 26 -2.53 2.93 5.43
CA GLY A 26 -3.67 2.22 4.86
C GLY A 26 -4.90 2.24 5.78
N ARG A 27 -5.94 1.48 5.42
CA ARG A 27 -7.10 1.30 6.30
C ARG A 27 -6.81 0.18 7.31
N ASP A 28 -7.21 0.40 8.55
CA ASP A 28 -7.20 -0.64 9.58
C ASP A 28 -8.39 -1.61 9.38
N TYR A 29 -8.10 -2.81 8.88
CA TYR A 29 -9.08 -3.88 8.64
C TYR A 29 -9.11 -4.96 9.74
N ARG A 30 -8.48 -4.72 10.89
CA ARG A 30 -8.30 -5.77 11.93
C ARG A 30 -9.63 -6.35 12.41
N ASP A 31 -10.65 -5.51 12.59
CA ASP A 31 -11.97 -5.96 13.06
C ASP A 31 -12.72 -6.74 11.98
N GLU A 32 -12.69 -6.28 10.72
CA GLU A 32 -13.29 -6.97 9.58
C GLU A 32 -12.64 -8.35 9.34
N LEU A 33 -11.31 -8.42 9.38
CA LEU A 33 -10.58 -9.69 9.27
C LEU A 33 -10.90 -10.63 10.43
N ALA A 34 -11.01 -10.11 11.66
CA ALA A 34 -11.38 -10.93 12.81
C ALA A 34 -12.78 -11.56 12.64
N VAL A 35 -13.74 -10.81 12.10
CA VAL A 35 -15.08 -11.32 11.78
C VAL A 35 -15.02 -12.40 10.71
N ILE A 36 -14.27 -12.20 9.62
CA ILE A 36 -14.16 -13.20 8.55
C ILE A 36 -13.52 -14.49 9.07
N VAL A 37 -12.45 -14.38 9.87
CA VAL A 37 -11.77 -15.53 10.48
C VAL A 37 -12.70 -16.29 11.42
N ASP A 38 -13.47 -15.59 12.26
CA ASP A 38 -14.46 -16.22 13.15
C ASP A 38 -15.52 -16.99 12.36
N GLN A 39 -16.09 -16.38 11.31
CA GLN A 39 -17.06 -17.04 10.43
C GLN A 39 -16.47 -18.27 9.72
N MET A 40 -15.21 -18.21 9.29
CA MET A 40 -14.56 -19.29 8.55
C MET A 40 -14.35 -20.55 9.39
N GLN A 41 -14.16 -20.42 10.71
CA GLN A 41 -14.06 -21.58 11.62
C GLN A 41 -15.33 -22.44 11.65
N PHE A 42 -16.47 -21.85 11.33
CA PHE A 42 -17.78 -22.50 11.35
C PHE A 42 -18.42 -22.59 9.95
N ALA A 43 -17.62 -22.46 8.89
CA ALA A 43 -18.12 -22.57 7.53
C ALA A 43 -18.80 -23.96 7.32
N PRO A 44 -20.06 -24.00 6.84
CA PRO A 44 -20.82 -25.25 6.74
C PRO A 44 -20.29 -26.20 5.65
N ASP A 45 -19.55 -25.66 4.68
CA ASP A 45 -19.00 -26.39 3.55
C ASP A 45 -17.82 -25.62 2.92
N GLN A 46 -17.18 -26.28 1.95
CA GLN A 46 -16.07 -25.69 1.19
C GLN A 46 -16.50 -24.44 0.43
N GLY A 47 -17.73 -24.37 -0.09
CA GLY A 47 -18.22 -23.23 -0.87
C GLY A 47 -18.21 -21.97 -0.03
N ARG A 48 -18.82 -22.01 1.16
CA ARG A 48 -18.82 -20.86 2.07
C ARG A 48 -17.42 -20.48 2.54
N ALA A 49 -16.53 -21.45 2.75
CA ALA A 49 -15.13 -21.16 3.11
C ALA A 49 -14.38 -20.44 1.98
N GLN A 50 -14.63 -20.79 0.72
CA GLN A 50 -14.03 -20.11 -0.44
C GLN A 50 -14.55 -18.69 -0.61
N GLU A 51 -15.85 -18.44 -0.37
CA GLU A 51 -16.42 -17.09 -0.37
C GLU A 51 -15.74 -16.21 0.69
N LEU A 52 -15.63 -16.70 1.93
CA LEU A 52 -14.95 -15.99 3.02
C LEU A 52 -13.47 -15.73 2.70
N ALA A 53 -12.78 -16.68 2.09
CA ALA A 53 -11.40 -16.49 1.65
C ALA A 53 -11.30 -15.39 0.57
N GLY A 54 -12.28 -15.32 -0.33
CA GLY A 54 -12.40 -14.22 -1.29
C GLY A 54 -12.56 -12.86 -0.61
N GLU A 55 -13.42 -12.77 0.41
CA GLU A 55 -13.58 -11.55 1.21
C GLU A 55 -12.26 -11.12 1.87
N MET A 56 -11.45 -12.06 2.37
CA MET A 56 -10.11 -11.75 2.90
C MET A 56 -9.15 -11.24 1.82
N TRP A 57 -9.19 -11.83 0.62
CA TRP A 57 -8.34 -11.39 -0.49
C TRP A 57 -8.66 -9.97 -0.94
N GLU A 58 -9.92 -9.57 -0.98
CA GLU A 58 -10.29 -8.17 -1.28
C GLU A 58 -9.68 -7.19 -0.27
N ILE A 59 -9.61 -7.57 1.00
CA ILE A 59 -8.95 -6.76 2.05
C ILE A 59 -7.45 -6.72 1.85
N TRP A 60 -6.80 -7.88 1.66
CA TRP A 60 -5.34 -7.92 1.52
C TRP A 60 -4.86 -7.19 0.27
N LEU A 61 -5.64 -7.19 -0.81
CA LEU A 61 -5.34 -6.52 -2.07
C LEU A 61 -5.66 -5.02 -2.10
N ASP A 62 -6.21 -4.44 -1.02
CA ASP A 62 -6.37 -3.00 -0.83
C ASP A 62 -5.06 -2.40 -0.29
N ALA A 63 -4.23 -1.90 -1.20
CA ALA A 63 -2.95 -1.33 -0.84
C ALA A 63 -3.11 0.05 -0.15
N PRO A 64 -2.12 0.49 0.66
CA PRO A 64 -2.31 1.67 1.52
C PRO A 64 -2.58 3.00 0.80
N ASP A 65 -2.12 3.13 -0.45
CA ASP A 65 -2.36 4.29 -1.30
C ASP A 65 -2.37 3.91 -2.79
N ALA A 66 -2.68 4.89 -3.65
CA ALA A 66 -2.79 4.67 -5.09
C ALA A 66 -1.47 4.28 -5.77
N LEU A 67 -0.32 4.72 -5.25
CA LEU A 67 0.98 4.37 -5.78
C LEU A 67 1.32 2.91 -5.45
N ALA A 68 1.08 2.51 -4.20
CA ALA A 68 1.18 1.13 -3.75
C ALA A 68 0.24 0.20 -4.54
N GLN A 69 -1.01 0.61 -4.73
CA GLN A 69 -2.01 -0.15 -5.49
C GLN A 69 -1.56 -0.35 -6.95
N GLY A 70 -1.05 0.71 -7.60
CA GLY A 70 -0.57 0.60 -8.97
C GLY A 70 0.56 -0.42 -9.13
N MET A 71 1.51 -0.44 -8.20
CA MET A 71 2.61 -1.42 -8.21
C MET A 71 2.12 -2.84 -7.91
N LEU A 72 1.16 -3.00 -7.00
CA LEU A 72 0.52 -4.29 -6.72
C LEU A 72 -0.19 -4.82 -7.97
N ASP A 73 -1.04 -4.01 -8.58
CA ASP A 73 -1.83 -4.37 -9.76
C ASP A 73 -0.95 -4.76 -10.95
N GLU A 74 0.13 -4.02 -11.19
CA GLU A 74 1.14 -4.35 -12.20
C GLU A 74 1.85 -5.68 -11.87
N GLY A 75 2.25 -5.86 -10.62
CA GLY A 75 2.87 -7.09 -10.13
C GLY A 75 2.00 -8.32 -10.38
N LEU A 76 0.72 -8.23 -10.04
CA LEU A 76 -0.27 -9.28 -10.26
C LEU A 76 -0.55 -9.51 -11.75
N ALA A 77 -0.63 -8.44 -12.55
CA ALA A 77 -0.80 -8.56 -13.99
C ALA A 77 0.35 -9.32 -14.64
N ASN A 78 1.59 -9.00 -14.26
CA ASN A 78 2.77 -9.71 -14.72
C ASN A 78 2.75 -11.20 -14.34
N GLN A 79 2.32 -11.56 -13.13
CA GLN A 79 2.12 -12.97 -12.76
C GLN A 79 1.08 -13.67 -13.64
N ARG A 80 -0.07 -13.01 -13.89
CA ARG A 80 -1.13 -13.55 -14.77
C ARG A 80 -0.65 -13.80 -16.20
N TYR A 81 0.27 -12.97 -16.71
CA TYR A 81 0.88 -13.14 -18.03
C TYR A 81 2.12 -14.05 -18.03
N GLY A 82 2.57 -14.51 -16.86
CA GLY A 82 3.76 -15.36 -16.70
C GLY A 82 5.09 -14.62 -16.75
N ASP A 83 5.09 -13.28 -16.72
CA ASP A 83 6.31 -12.46 -16.62
C ASP A 83 6.74 -12.29 -15.16
N TYR A 84 7.20 -13.38 -14.55
CA TYR A 84 7.64 -13.37 -13.16
C TYR A 84 8.87 -12.46 -12.92
N ALA A 85 9.67 -12.18 -13.95
CA ALA A 85 10.80 -11.28 -13.83
C ALA A 85 10.33 -9.83 -13.65
N ALA A 86 9.38 -9.37 -14.47
CA ALA A 86 8.76 -8.06 -14.32
C ALA A 86 7.96 -7.96 -13.03
N SER A 87 7.18 -9.00 -12.69
CA SER A 87 6.43 -9.04 -11.43
C SER A 87 7.33 -8.85 -10.20
N ARG A 88 8.44 -9.60 -10.13
CA ARG A 88 9.39 -9.49 -9.03
C ARG A 88 10.05 -8.11 -8.94
N ALA A 89 10.31 -7.47 -10.08
CA ALA A 89 10.90 -6.13 -10.10
C ALA A 89 9.94 -5.11 -9.46
N VAL A 90 8.72 -4.98 -9.98
CA VAL A 90 7.75 -4.00 -9.48
C VAL A 90 7.30 -4.29 -8.04
N LEU A 91 7.14 -5.56 -7.65
CA LEU A 91 6.80 -5.92 -6.27
C LEU A 91 7.97 -5.68 -5.29
N SER A 92 9.21 -5.67 -5.77
CA SER A 92 10.35 -5.25 -4.95
C SER A 92 10.37 -3.74 -4.74
N GLU A 93 9.94 -2.96 -5.74
CA GLU A 93 9.75 -1.51 -5.62
C GLU A 93 8.60 -1.19 -4.65
N LEU A 94 7.49 -1.92 -4.73
CA LEU A 94 6.38 -1.82 -3.78
C LEU A 94 6.85 -2.01 -2.33
N ILE A 95 7.63 -3.04 -2.06
CA ILE A 95 8.18 -3.31 -0.72
C ILE A 95 9.13 -2.19 -0.27
N ALA A 96 9.93 -1.64 -1.18
CA ALA A 96 10.84 -0.54 -0.84
C ALA A 96 10.07 0.75 -0.50
N TYR A 97 8.93 0.99 -1.15
CA TYR A 97 8.07 2.16 -0.92
C TYR A 97 7.16 1.99 0.32
N CYS A 98 6.52 0.82 0.47
CA CYS A 98 5.60 0.47 1.56
C CYS A 98 6.10 -0.74 2.35
N PRO A 99 7.13 -0.59 3.20
CA PRO A 99 7.77 -1.72 3.87
C PRO A 99 6.87 -2.43 4.89
N ASP A 100 5.84 -1.76 5.40
CA ASP A 100 4.88 -2.32 6.37
C ASP A 100 3.67 -3.00 5.71
N TYR A 101 3.52 -2.89 4.38
CA TYR A 101 2.45 -3.54 3.63
C TYR A 101 2.81 -5.02 3.36
N ALA A 102 2.34 -5.90 4.24
CA ALA A 102 2.68 -7.33 4.23
C ALA A 102 2.34 -8.04 2.91
N GLU A 103 1.25 -7.67 2.25
CA GLU A 103 0.81 -8.33 1.01
C GLU A 103 1.79 -8.13 -0.15
N GLY A 104 2.54 -7.02 -0.18
CA GLY A 104 3.62 -6.83 -1.16
C GLY A 104 4.67 -7.94 -1.10
N TYR A 105 5.01 -8.42 0.10
CA TYR A 105 5.91 -9.56 0.29
C TYR A 105 5.29 -10.88 -0.12
N ASN A 106 4.00 -11.08 0.20
CA ASN A 106 3.25 -12.28 -0.19
C ASN A 106 3.25 -12.43 -1.72
N GLN A 107 2.86 -11.37 -2.43
CA GLN A 107 2.80 -11.39 -3.89
C GLN A 107 4.18 -11.58 -4.52
N ARG A 108 5.22 -10.94 -3.97
CA ARG A 108 6.59 -11.12 -4.48
C ARG A 108 7.05 -12.57 -4.39
N ALA A 109 6.58 -13.34 -3.40
CA ALA A 109 6.96 -14.74 -3.23
C ALA A 109 6.44 -15.65 -4.35
N TYR A 110 5.33 -15.32 -5.00
CA TYR A 110 4.86 -16.06 -6.18
C TYR A 110 5.76 -15.88 -7.41
N ALA A 111 6.62 -14.85 -7.42
CA ALA A 111 7.54 -14.53 -8.51
C ALA A 111 9.02 -14.88 -8.18
N ALA A 112 9.25 -15.84 -7.27
CA ALA A 112 10.58 -16.28 -6.83
C ALA A 112 11.34 -17.08 -7.89
#